data_AF-A0A6J4ML47-F1
#
_entry.id   AF-A0A6J4ML47-F1
#
_cell.length_a   1.000
_cell.length_b   1.000
_cell.length_c   1.000
_cell.angle_alpha   90.00
_cell.angle_beta   90.00
_cell.angle_gamma   90.00
#
_symmetry.space_group_name_H-M   'P 1'
#
loop_
_entity.id
_entity.type
_entity.pdbx_description
1 polymer ?
#
loop_
_entity_poly.entity_id
_entity_poly.type
_entity_poly.pdbx_seq_one_letter_code
_entity_poly.pdbx_strand_id
1 'polypeptide(L)'
;MLVAKEIFPKDFKAKLGSHYLELESNFSRTRDWLVDNFIKSAVDELKEETHTQPEYLIDSANPESLPELVSRITDKKWKNEFVRVVSILQPADELLLLMQQKLDSMAAKDETLQQLLIWANHKSQLVQRNFKPAEIRAFYVALVCVLDLALTRVLDPSLKFDISKVRKLRKSLAKAQKNVEFADVNESLKLAFDNDVVGILVGILALDIEPELKQLLAQFQTQMPDLQNWKKWRQEFGSCWLAKFKTAIGYNRDFRPQQKTLLKQYYYAQNLLVECLNNDNCQVTPAVRQKIEDKMLLLSVDLKLVYI
;
A
#
# COMPACT_ATOMS: atom_id res chain seq x y z
N MET A 1 -3.85 -16.01 40.92
CA MET A 1 -4.50 -14.69 41.08
C MET A 1 -3.42 -13.64 40.88
N LEU A 2 -3.32 -13.05 39.68
CA LEU A 2 -2.31 -12.04 39.35
C LEU A 2 -2.68 -10.75 40.08
N VAL A 3 -1.85 -10.37 41.07
CA VAL A 3 -1.95 -9.07 41.74
C VAL A 3 -1.72 -8.01 40.67
N ALA A 4 -2.76 -7.21 40.38
CA ALA A 4 -2.63 -6.05 39.51
C ALA A 4 -1.63 -5.08 40.16
N LYS A 5 -0.38 -5.11 39.70
CA LYS A 5 0.59 -4.05 40.01
C LYS A 5 -0.07 -2.73 39.65
N GLU A 6 -0.12 -1.78 40.59
CA GLU A 6 -0.62 -0.44 40.30
C GLU A 6 0.27 0.18 39.23
N ILE A 7 -0.24 0.26 38.00
CA ILE A 7 0.50 0.77 36.83
C ILE A 7 0.84 2.25 36.99
N PHE A 8 0.07 2.99 37.80
CA PHE A 8 0.26 4.40 38.06
C PHE A 8 0.29 4.70 39.56
N PRO A 9 1.22 5.54 40.05
CA PRO A 9 1.24 6.00 41.43
C PRO A 9 -0.09 6.67 41.84
N LYS A 10 -0.43 6.54 43.13
CA LYS A 10 -1.68 7.10 43.69
C LYS A 10 -1.84 8.59 43.42
N ASP A 11 -0.75 9.35 43.51
CA ASP A 11 -0.74 10.80 43.32
C ASP A 11 -1.05 11.19 41.88
N PHE A 12 -0.61 10.37 40.91
CA PHE A 12 -0.93 10.56 39.50
C PHE A 12 -2.43 10.37 39.24
N LYS A 13 -3.03 9.32 39.81
CA LYS A 13 -4.47 9.07 39.70
C LYS A 13 -5.29 10.21 40.31
N ALA A 14 -4.85 10.73 41.45
CA ALA A 14 -5.49 11.88 42.11
C ALA A 14 -5.43 13.15 41.23
N LYS A 15 -4.27 13.43 40.64
CA LYS A 15 -4.09 14.58 39.74
C LYS A 15 -4.93 14.47 38.47
N LEU A 16 -4.98 13.28 37.85
CA LEU A 16 -5.82 13.02 36.69
C LEU A 16 -7.32 13.15 37.04
N GLY A 17 -7.72 12.68 38.23
CA GLY A 17 -9.08 12.84 38.74
C GLY A 17 -9.47 14.31 38.96
N SER A 18 -8.57 15.13 39.49
CA SER A 18 -8.79 16.59 39.64
C SER A 18 -9.04 17.25 38.29
N HIS A 19 -8.17 16.99 37.29
CA HIS A 19 -8.35 17.55 35.96
C HIS A 19 -9.59 17.03 35.23
N TYR A 20 -10.02 15.79 35.50
CA TYR A 20 -11.29 15.28 35.00
C TYR A 20 -12.47 16.11 35.51
N LEU A 21 -12.47 16.47 36.80
CA LEU A 21 -13.51 17.30 37.40
C LEU A 21 -13.47 18.74 36.88
N GLU A 22 -12.28 19.32 36.73
CA GLU A 22 -12.08 20.67 36.15
C GLU A 22 -12.55 20.75 34.69
N LEU A 23 -12.40 19.66 33.94
CA LEU A 23 -12.87 19.55 32.55
C LEU A 23 -14.33 19.07 32.46
N GLU A 24 -15.14 19.40 33.47
CA GLU A 24 -16.59 19.13 33.53
C GLU A 24 -16.93 17.64 33.39
N SER A 25 -16.08 16.75 33.91
CA SER A 25 -16.24 15.30 33.75
C SER A 25 -16.26 14.84 32.28
N ASN A 26 -15.60 15.57 31.38
CA ASN A 26 -15.53 15.21 29.96
C ASN A 26 -14.33 14.31 29.66
N PHE A 27 -14.62 13.02 29.49
CA PHE A 27 -13.59 12.00 29.24
C PHE A 27 -12.71 12.28 28.01
N SER A 28 -13.26 12.87 26.94
CA SER A 28 -12.48 13.14 25.73
C SER A 28 -11.45 14.25 25.96
N ARG A 29 -11.84 15.32 26.64
CA ARG A 29 -10.94 16.43 26.97
C ARG A 29 -9.84 16.01 27.94
N THR A 30 -10.20 15.21 28.96
CA THR A 30 -9.23 14.68 29.92
C THR A 30 -8.25 13.71 29.27
N ARG A 31 -8.72 12.87 28.33
CA ARG A 31 -7.84 12.01 27.51
C ARG A 31 -6.87 12.85 26.70
N ASP A 32 -7.35 13.86 25.99
CA ASP A 32 -6.50 14.68 25.13
C ASP A 32 -5.43 15.41 25.94
N TRP A 33 -5.81 15.97 27.10
CA TRP A 33 -4.86 16.55 28.06
C TRP A 33 -3.81 15.54 28.54
N LEU A 34 -4.22 14.33 28.93
CA LEU A 34 -3.29 13.27 29.36
C LEU A 34 -2.33 12.89 28.23
N VAL A 35 -2.84 12.80 27.00
CA VAL A 35 -2.02 12.47 25.83
C VAL A 35 -0.98 13.57 25.60
N ASP A 36 -1.40 14.83 25.54
CA ASP A 36 -0.50 15.93 25.19
C ASP A 36 0.56 16.21 26.26
N ASN A 37 0.25 16.00 27.55
CA ASN A 37 1.15 16.37 28.63
C ASN A 37 2.05 15.23 29.13
N PHE A 38 1.67 13.96 28.91
CA PHE A 38 2.41 12.82 29.47
C PHE A 38 2.74 11.76 28.44
N ILE A 39 1.77 11.36 27.61
CA ILE A 39 1.97 10.21 26.71
C ILE A 39 2.76 10.64 25.47
N LYS A 40 2.50 11.82 24.91
CA LYS A 40 3.09 12.27 23.66
C LYS A 40 4.61 12.43 23.77
N SER A 41 5.10 13.14 24.79
CA SER A 41 6.55 13.28 25.03
C SER A 41 7.22 11.93 25.27
N ALA A 42 6.66 11.08 26.13
CA ALA A 42 7.22 9.76 26.41
C ALA A 42 7.21 8.84 25.17
N VAL A 43 6.16 8.93 24.33
CA VAL A 43 6.09 8.18 23.07
C VAL A 43 7.07 8.74 22.05
N ASP A 44 7.29 10.05 22.00
CA ASP A 44 8.23 10.67 21.09
C ASP A 44 9.69 10.41 21.53
N GLU A 45 9.99 10.43 22.84
CA GLU A 45 11.26 9.96 23.42
C GLU A 45 11.49 8.47 23.14
N LEU A 46 10.49 7.61 23.32
CA LEU A 46 10.60 6.18 22.96
C LEU A 46 10.73 5.97 21.44
N LYS A 47 10.20 6.87 20.60
CA LYS A 47 10.43 6.86 19.15
C LYS A 47 11.85 7.29 18.81
N GLU A 48 12.40 8.27 19.53
CA GLU A 48 13.80 8.68 19.41
C GLU A 48 14.75 7.59 19.91
N GLU A 49 14.43 6.88 21.00
CA GLU A 49 15.19 5.71 21.45
C GLU A 49 15.06 4.52 20.49
N THR A 50 13.92 4.34 19.81
CA THR A 50 13.76 3.34 18.73
C THR A 50 14.35 3.76 17.38
N HIS A 51 14.97 4.95 17.29
CA HIS A 51 15.95 5.27 16.24
C HIS A 51 17.34 4.68 16.51
N THR A 52 17.54 3.92 17.59
CA THR A 52 18.67 3.00 17.67
C THR A 52 18.54 1.96 16.55
N GLN A 53 19.52 2.05 15.65
CA GLN A 53 19.79 1.12 14.57
C GLN A 53 19.61 -0.33 15.06
N PRO A 54 19.08 -1.25 14.23
CA PRO A 54 19.30 -2.65 14.51
C PRO A 54 20.81 -2.83 14.69
N GLU A 55 21.22 -3.30 15.86
CA GLU A 55 22.60 -3.68 16.19
C GLU A 55 22.95 -4.96 15.41
N TYR A 56 22.93 -4.86 14.08
CA TYR A 56 23.32 -5.89 13.14
C TYR A 56 24.38 -5.27 12.23
N LEU A 57 25.60 -5.74 12.50
CA LEU A 57 26.90 -5.49 11.88
C LEU A 57 26.94 -5.79 10.36
N ILE A 58 25.96 -5.33 9.59
CA ILE A 58 26.12 -5.28 8.14
C ILE A 58 26.80 -3.95 7.86
N ASP A 59 28.07 -3.99 7.48
CA ASP A 59 28.67 -2.87 6.78
C ASP A 59 28.00 -2.79 5.41
N SER A 60 26.79 -2.23 5.41
CA SER A 60 25.86 -2.19 4.29
C SER A 60 26.36 -1.29 3.15
N ALA A 61 27.38 -0.47 3.43
CA ALA A 61 28.13 0.28 2.45
C ALA A 61 29.23 -0.57 1.76
N ASN A 62 29.60 -1.73 2.31
CA ASN A 62 30.47 -2.70 1.64
C ASN A 62 29.67 -3.44 0.53
N PRO A 63 30.13 -3.42 -0.73
CA PRO A 63 29.51 -4.18 -1.82
C PRO A 63 29.25 -5.67 -1.51
N GLU A 64 30.14 -6.31 -0.74
CA GLU A 64 30.01 -7.73 -0.37
C GLU A 64 28.78 -8.02 0.51
N SER A 65 28.26 -7.00 1.19
CA SER A 65 27.11 -7.08 2.09
C SER A 65 25.77 -6.87 1.38
N LEU A 66 25.76 -6.37 0.14
CA LEU A 66 24.54 -6.01 -0.59
C LEU A 66 23.57 -7.20 -0.80
N PRO A 67 24.03 -8.44 -1.11
CA PRO A 67 23.14 -9.58 -1.22
C PRO A 67 22.40 -9.90 0.10
N GLU A 68 23.07 -9.73 1.24
CA GLU A 68 22.45 -9.93 2.54
C GLU A 68 21.38 -8.86 2.81
N LEU A 69 21.69 -7.59 2.55
CA LEU A 69 20.72 -6.50 2.65
C LEU A 69 19.49 -6.78 1.78
N VAL A 70 19.69 -7.13 0.50
CA VAL A 70 18.62 -7.43 -0.46
C VAL A 70 17.78 -8.65 -0.04
N SER A 71 18.35 -9.61 0.71
CA SER A 71 17.56 -10.70 1.29
C SER A 71 16.46 -10.20 2.25
N ARG A 72 16.63 -9.00 2.82
CA ARG A 72 15.72 -8.32 3.76
C ARG A 72 14.76 -7.33 3.08
N ILE A 73 14.72 -7.23 1.75
CA ILE A 73 13.90 -6.24 1.00
C ILE A 73 12.40 -6.26 1.36
N THR A 74 11.89 -7.38 1.87
CA THR A 74 10.49 -7.52 2.29
C THR A 74 10.24 -7.17 3.76
N ASP A 75 11.29 -6.93 4.54
CA ASP A 75 11.22 -6.57 5.95
C ASP A 75 11.20 -5.05 6.11
N LYS A 76 10.09 -4.53 6.63
CA LYS A 76 9.86 -3.10 6.80
C LYS A 76 10.85 -2.41 7.73
N LYS A 77 11.46 -3.16 8.66
CA LYS A 77 12.46 -2.61 9.58
C LYS A 77 13.74 -2.17 8.86
N TRP A 78 14.03 -2.77 7.71
CA TRP A 78 15.23 -2.49 6.92
C TRP A 78 15.03 -1.36 5.92
N LYS A 79 13.81 -0.80 5.80
CA LYS A 79 13.50 0.28 4.85
C LYS A 79 14.53 1.42 4.88
N ASN A 80 14.79 1.95 6.07
CA ASN A 80 15.69 3.10 6.23
C ASN A 80 17.14 2.74 5.87
N GLU A 81 17.53 1.47 6.02
CA GLU A 81 18.85 1.00 5.65
C GLU A 81 19.01 0.99 4.12
N PHE A 82 18.03 0.50 3.37
CA PHE A 82 18.05 0.60 1.90
C PHE A 82 18.15 2.06 1.41
N VAL A 83 17.37 2.96 2.01
CA VAL A 83 17.39 4.39 1.66
C VAL A 83 18.73 5.03 2.03
N ARG A 84 19.32 4.66 3.16
CA ARG A 84 20.65 5.13 3.58
C ARG A 84 21.73 4.64 2.62
N VAL A 85 21.78 3.34 2.34
CA VAL A 85 22.83 2.72 1.51
C VAL A 85 22.77 3.25 0.08
N VAL A 86 21.59 3.37 -0.51
CA VAL A 86 21.45 3.93 -1.87
C VAL A 86 21.93 5.39 -1.95
N SER A 87 21.88 6.14 -0.85
CA SER A 87 22.38 7.51 -0.76
C SER A 87 23.91 7.59 -0.62
N ILE A 88 24.55 6.53 -0.11
CA ILE A 88 26.00 6.47 0.13
C ILE A 88 26.74 5.89 -1.08
N LEU A 89 26.13 4.92 -1.78
CA LEU A 89 26.74 4.28 -2.94
C LEU A 89 26.85 5.22 -4.14
N GLN A 90 27.99 5.15 -4.82
CA GLN A 90 28.37 6.04 -5.93
C GLN A 90 29.11 5.23 -7.02
N PRO A 91 28.41 4.63 -8.01
CA PRO A 91 26.97 4.61 -8.22
C PRO A 91 26.25 3.53 -7.40
N ALA A 92 24.95 3.72 -7.15
CA ALA A 92 24.07 2.77 -6.48
C ALA A 92 23.53 1.65 -7.39
N ASP A 93 24.04 1.57 -8.63
CA ASP A 93 23.61 0.65 -9.67
C ASP A 93 23.54 -0.81 -9.21
N GLU A 94 24.57 -1.29 -8.50
CA GLU A 94 24.65 -2.68 -8.04
C GLU A 94 23.52 -3.05 -7.09
N LEU A 95 23.29 -2.24 -6.04
CA LEU A 95 22.21 -2.46 -5.09
C LEU A 95 20.85 -2.48 -5.79
N LEU A 96 20.59 -1.48 -6.65
CA LEU A 96 19.31 -1.36 -7.37
C LEU A 96 19.07 -2.55 -8.31
N LEU A 97 20.11 -3.04 -8.99
CA LEU A 97 20.04 -4.23 -9.84
C LEU A 97 19.79 -5.50 -9.01
N LEU A 98 20.43 -5.64 -7.84
CA LEU A 98 20.18 -6.77 -6.94
C LEU A 98 18.74 -6.75 -6.39
N MET A 99 18.22 -5.58 -6.03
CA MET A 99 16.82 -5.41 -5.64
C MET A 99 15.87 -5.86 -6.76
N GLN A 100 16.14 -5.47 -8.02
CA GLN A 100 15.37 -5.92 -9.17
C GLN A 100 15.48 -7.45 -9.38
N GLN A 101 16.67 -8.04 -9.29
CA GLN A 101 16.85 -9.49 -9.40
C GLN A 101 16.09 -10.26 -8.32
N LYS A 102 16.01 -9.70 -7.10
CA LYS A 102 15.23 -10.28 -6.01
C LYS A 102 13.73 -10.27 -6.33
N LEU A 103 13.22 -9.19 -6.90
CA LEU A 103 11.83 -9.11 -7.38
C LEU A 103 11.56 -10.14 -8.48
N ASP A 104 12.46 -10.25 -9.46
CA ASP A 104 12.38 -11.23 -10.54
C ASP A 104 12.33 -12.67 -9.97
N SER A 105 13.16 -12.98 -8.97
CA SER A 105 13.16 -14.28 -8.29
C SER A 105 11.86 -14.55 -7.50
N MET A 106 11.26 -13.52 -6.90
CA MET A 106 9.97 -13.63 -6.23
C MET A 106 8.85 -13.93 -7.22
N ALA A 107 8.83 -13.25 -8.37
CA ALA A 107 7.86 -13.49 -9.44
C ALA A 107 8.03 -14.88 -10.06
N ALA A 108 9.26 -15.33 -10.32
CA ALA A 108 9.54 -16.63 -10.93
C ALA A 108 9.03 -17.84 -10.12
N LYS A 109 8.81 -17.67 -8.81
CA LYS A 109 8.41 -18.77 -7.90
C LYS A 109 6.91 -18.95 -7.72
N ASP A 110 6.08 -18.01 -8.20
CA ASP A 110 4.62 -18.07 -8.00
C ASP A 110 3.85 -17.78 -9.28
N GLU A 111 3.15 -18.80 -9.76
CA GLU A 111 2.36 -18.75 -10.99
C GLU A 111 1.25 -17.68 -10.94
N THR A 112 0.67 -17.43 -9.77
CA THR A 112 -0.42 -16.48 -9.62
C THR A 112 0.09 -15.03 -9.71
N LEU A 113 1.26 -14.74 -9.13
CA LEU A 113 1.95 -13.49 -9.33
C LEU A 113 2.36 -13.32 -10.80
N GLN A 114 2.89 -14.36 -11.46
CA GLN A 114 3.20 -14.30 -12.89
C GLN A 114 1.98 -13.95 -13.73
N GLN A 115 0.85 -14.62 -13.50
CA GLN A 115 -0.41 -14.36 -14.21
C GLN A 115 -0.89 -12.94 -13.99
N LEU A 116 -0.77 -12.40 -12.77
CA LEU A 116 -1.10 -11.00 -12.49
C LEU A 116 -0.21 -10.03 -13.27
N LEU A 117 1.11 -10.27 -13.31
CA LEU A 117 2.05 -9.40 -14.03
C LEU A 117 1.86 -9.48 -15.55
N ILE A 118 1.60 -10.66 -16.09
CA ILE A 118 1.28 -10.87 -17.51
C ILE A 118 -0.02 -10.12 -17.86
N TRP A 119 -1.06 -10.29 -17.04
CA TRP A 119 -2.34 -9.62 -17.24
C TRP A 119 -2.19 -8.09 -17.15
N ALA A 120 -1.48 -7.58 -16.16
CA ALA A 120 -1.24 -6.14 -16.01
C ALA A 120 -0.44 -5.58 -17.19
N ASN A 121 0.55 -6.33 -17.70
CA ASN A 121 1.29 -5.96 -18.90
C ASN A 121 0.39 -5.90 -20.14
N HIS A 122 -0.45 -6.91 -20.36
CA HIS A 122 -1.41 -6.90 -21.47
C HIS A 122 -2.36 -5.70 -21.37
N LYS A 123 -2.96 -5.47 -20.19
CA LYS A 123 -3.82 -4.29 -19.98
C LYS A 123 -3.07 -2.98 -20.25
N SER A 124 -1.79 -2.88 -19.85
CA SER A 124 -0.99 -1.68 -20.13
C SER A 124 -0.77 -1.39 -21.61
N GLN A 125 -0.68 -2.43 -22.45
CA GLN A 125 -0.50 -2.28 -23.89
C GLN A 125 -1.77 -1.82 -24.62
N LEU A 126 -2.94 -2.04 -24.02
CA LEU A 126 -4.23 -1.59 -24.57
C LEU A 126 -4.50 -0.10 -24.32
N VAL A 127 -3.77 0.52 -23.40
CA VAL A 127 -3.95 1.94 -23.07
C VAL A 127 -3.28 2.81 -24.14
N GLN A 128 -4.09 3.42 -25.01
CA GLN A 128 -3.64 4.29 -26.10
C GLN A 128 -3.29 5.71 -25.62
N ARG A 129 -2.42 5.84 -24.62
CA ARG A 129 -1.99 7.14 -24.07
C ARG A 129 -0.48 7.19 -23.89
N ASN A 130 0.07 8.41 -23.87
CA ASN A 130 1.50 8.68 -23.73
C ASN A 130 1.99 8.53 -22.28
N PHE A 131 1.68 7.40 -21.63
CA PHE A 131 2.17 7.08 -20.28
C PHE A 131 3.33 6.10 -20.36
N LYS A 132 4.19 6.09 -19.32
CA LYS A 132 5.20 5.04 -19.22
C LYS A 132 4.51 3.70 -18.97
N PRO A 133 4.83 2.61 -19.71
CA PRO A 133 4.20 1.31 -19.50
C PRO A 133 4.26 0.82 -18.05
N ALA A 134 5.36 1.09 -17.36
CA ALA A 134 5.55 0.75 -15.95
C ALA A 134 4.50 1.38 -15.02
N GLU A 135 4.12 2.64 -15.26
CA GLU A 135 3.13 3.36 -14.47
C GLU A 135 1.73 2.76 -14.64
N ILE A 136 1.40 2.35 -15.86
CA ILE A 136 0.12 1.70 -16.16
C ILE A 136 0.07 0.28 -15.59
N ARG A 137 1.17 -0.49 -15.67
CA ARG A 137 1.26 -1.79 -14.98
C ARG A 137 1.07 -1.63 -13.47
N ALA A 138 1.66 -0.60 -12.86
CA ALA A 138 1.47 -0.29 -11.44
C ALA A 138 0.02 -0.01 -11.10
N PHE A 139 -0.65 0.81 -11.90
CA PHE A 139 -2.08 1.07 -11.75
C PHE A 139 -2.90 -0.23 -11.75
N TYR A 140 -2.71 -1.12 -12.72
CA TYR A 140 -3.48 -2.38 -12.80
C TYR A 140 -3.16 -3.36 -11.67
N VAL A 141 -1.89 -3.48 -11.27
CA VAL A 141 -1.53 -4.32 -10.11
C VAL A 141 -2.15 -3.75 -8.83
N ALA A 142 -2.09 -2.43 -8.62
CA ALA A 142 -2.71 -1.77 -7.47
C ALA A 142 -4.23 -1.95 -7.46
N LEU A 143 -4.88 -1.85 -8.63
CA LEU A 143 -6.31 -2.06 -8.81
C LEU A 143 -6.78 -3.40 -8.22
N VAL A 144 -6.06 -4.48 -8.52
CA VAL A 144 -6.36 -5.83 -8.01
C VAL A 144 -5.92 -6.00 -6.56
N CYS A 145 -4.70 -5.57 -6.21
CA CYS A 145 -4.13 -5.82 -4.88
C CYS A 145 -4.76 -4.98 -3.76
N VAL A 146 -5.31 -3.82 -4.09
CA VAL A 146 -5.77 -2.83 -3.11
C VAL A 146 -7.27 -2.55 -3.26
N LEU A 147 -7.73 -2.11 -4.43
CA LEU A 147 -9.13 -1.69 -4.60
C LEU A 147 -10.08 -2.89 -4.62
N ASP A 148 -9.82 -3.92 -5.41
CA ASP A 148 -10.65 -5.14 -5.44
C ASP A 148 -10.74 -5.78 -4.05
N LEU A 149 -9.62 -5.84 -3.32
CA LEU A 149 -9.60 -6.35 -1.94
C LEU A 149 -10.41 -5.46 -0.98
N ALA A 150 -10.36 -4.13 -1.15
CA ALA A 150 -11.15 -3.20 -0.35
C ALA A 150 -12.66 -3.35 -0.63
N LEU A 151 -13.04 -3.48 -1.89
CA LEU A 151 -14.41 -3.73 -2.33
C LEU A 151 -14.92 -5.07 -1.81
N THR A 152 -14.16 -6.15 -2.00
CA THR A 152 -14.48 -7.50 -1.51
C THR A 152 -14.78 -7.49 -0.01
N ARG A 153 -13.94 -6.87 0.82
CA ARG A 153 -14.17 -6.79 2.28
C ARG A 153 -15.47 -6.08 2.66
N VAL A 154 -15.89 -5.13 1.84
CA VAL A 154 -17.06 -4.28 2.11
C VAL A 154 -18.34 -4.87 1.52
N LEU A 155 -18.23 -5.63 0.42
CA LEU A 155 -19.37 -6.12 -0.37
C LEU A 155 -19.65 -7.60 -0.19
N ASP A 156 -18.63 -8.46 -0.02
CA ASP A 156 -18.83 -9.92 0.05
C ASP A 156 -19.58 -10.31 1.33
N PRO A 157 -20.83 -10.78 1.28
CA PRO A 157 -21.61 -11.09 2.47
C PRO A 157 -21.04 -12.23 3.32
N SER A 158 -20.20 -13.11 2.74
CA SER A 158 -19.57 -14.24 3.44
C SER A 158 -18.48 -13.80 4.44
N LEU A 159 -17.90 -12.62 4.24
CA LEU A 159 -16.86 -12.09 5.12
C LEU A 159 -17.45 -11.44 6.37
N LYS A 160 -16.67 -11.42 7.46
CA LYS A 160 -17.02 -10.71 8.69
C LYS A 160 -17.28 -9.23 8.39
N PHE A 161 -18.46 -8.75 8.74
CA PHE A 161 -18.84 -7.34 8.57
C PHE A 161 -18.02 -6.43 9.49
N ASP A 162 -17.45 -5.37 8.92
CA ASP A 162 -16.69 -4.35 9.64
C ASP A 162 -17.06 -2.94 9.11
N ILE A 163 -17.84 -2.21 9.90
CA ILE A 163 -18.31 -0.86 9.57
C ILE A 163 -17.15 0.15 9.40
N SER A 164 -15.99 -0.10 10.02
CA SER A 164 -14.82 0.76 9.87
C SER A 164 -14.28 0.72 8.44
N LYS A 165 -14.33 -0.44 7.77
CA LYS A 165 -13.93 -0.61 6.36
C LYS A 165 -14.88 0.11 5.41
N VAL A 166 -16.19 0.01 5.67
CA VAL A 166 -17.21 0.76 4.93
C VAL A 166 -16.96 2.26 5.03
N ARG A 167 -16.72 2.77 6.25
CA ARG A 167 -16.42 4.19 6.46
C ARG A 167 -15.13 4.61 5.76
N LYS A 168 -14.09 3.77 5.79
CA LYS A 168 -12.83 4.04 5.09
C LYS A 168 -13.04 4.13 3.58
N LEU A 169 -13.74 3.17 2.97
CA LEU A 169 -14.04 3.18 1.53
C LEU A 169 -14.82 4.44 1.13
N ARG A 170 -15.89 4.79 1.86
CA ARG A 170 -16.66 6.02 1.59
C ARG A 170 -15.81 7.29 1.66
N LYS A 171 -14.97 7.41 2.70
CA LYS A 171 -14.03 8.54 2.82
C LYS A 171 -13.05 8.58 1.64
N SER A 172 -12.54 7.43 1.23
CA SER A 172 -11.63 7.34 0.07
C SER A 172 -12.31 7.75 -1.23
N LEU A 173 -13.56 7.33 -1.46
CA LEU A 173 -14.35 7.73 -2.63
C LEU A 173 -14.59 9.25 -2.66
N ALA A 174 -15.03 9.84 -1.55
CA ALA A 174 -15.27 11.28 -1.46
C ALA A 174 -13.97 12.08 -1.65
N LYS A 175 -12.86 11.63 -1.06
CA LYS A 175 -11.54 12.27 -1.24
C LYS A 175 -11.08 12.17 -2.69
N ALA A 176 -11.24 11.01 -3.32
CA ALA A 176 -10.84 10.82 -4.71
C ALA A 176 -11.62 11.75 -5.65
N GLN A 177 -12.94 11.88 -5.47
CA GLN A 177 -13.76 12.81 -6.27
C GLN A 177 -13.28 14.25 -6.15
N LYS A 178 -12.99 14.72 -4.92
CA LYS A 178 -12.44 16.06 -4.71
C LYS A 178 -11.08 16.25 -5.37
N ASN A 179 -10.24 15.22 -5.33
CA ASN A 179 -8.89 15.28 -5.87
C ASN A 179 -8.86 15.27 -7.41
N VAL A 180 -9.86 14.69 -8.08
CA VAL A 180 -9.93 14.65 -9.57
C VAL A 180 -9.91 16.05 -10.18
N GLU A 181 -10.53 17.03 -9.54
CA GLU A 181 -10.56 18.43 -10.01
C GLU A 181 -9.18 19.09 -10.06
N PHE A 182 -8.19 18.56 -9.32
CA PHE A 182 -6.85 19.12 -9.17
C PHE A 182 -5.74 18.15 -9.56
N ALA A 183 -6.09 16.97 -10.07
CA ALA A 183 -5.14 15.90 -10.29
C ALA A 183 -4.29 16.16 -11.53
N ASP A 184 -2.97 16.25 -11.35
CA ASP A 184 -2.05 15.99 -12.44
C ASP A 184 -2.16 14.50 -12.81
N VAL A 185 -2.36 14.26 -14.10
CA VAL A 185 -2.46 12.94 -14.72
C VAL A 185 -1.21 12.10 -14.40
N ASN A 186 -0.03 12.70 -14.36
CA ASN A 186 1.23 12.02 -14.03
C ASN A 186 1.37 11.71 -12.53
N GLU A 187 0.83 12.57 -11.67
CA GLU A 187 0.83 12.35 -10.22
C GLU A 187 -0.14 11.23 -9.83
N SER A 188 -1.26 11.11 -10.54
CA SER A 188 -2.28 10.08 -10.31
C SER A 188 -1.74 8.65 -10.46
N LEU A 189 -0.84 8.42 -11.41
CA LEU A 189 -0.19 7.12 -11.59
C LEU A 189 0.92 6.86 -10.57
N LYS A 190 1.65 7.90 -10.15
CA LYS A 190 2.62 7.79 -9.04
C LYS A 190 1.94 7.37 -7.74
N LEU A 191 0.76 7.91 -7.44
CA LEU A 191 -0.04 7.55 -6.27
C LEU A 191 -0.50 6.08 -6.26
N ALA A 192 -0.53 5.38 -7.41
CA ALA A 192 -0.83 3.96 -7.44
C ALA A 192 0.24 3.13 -6.71
N PHE A 193 1.51 3.55 -6.76
CA PHE A 193 2.58 2.92 -6.01
C PHE A 193 2.38 3.06 -4.49
N ASP A 194 1.69 4.09 -3.99
CA ASP A 194 1.51 4.28 -2.54
C ASP A 194 0.56 3.26 -1.87
N ASN A 195 -0.04 2.34 -2.64
CA ASN A 195 -1.06 1.39 -2.17
C ASN A 195 -2.28 2.05 -1.51
N ASP A 196 -2.56 3.31 -1.84
CA ASP A 196 -3.73 3.99 -1.31
C ASP A 196 -4.93 3.75 -2.23
N VAL A 197 -6.05 3.37 -1.61
CA VAL A 197 -7.35 3.26 -2.28
C VAL A 197 -7.71 4.61 -2.94
N VAL A 198 -7.34 5.73 -2.32
CA VAL A 198 -7.59 7.06 -2.89
C VAL A 198 -6.83 7.26 -4.19
N GLY A 199 -5.53 6.96 -4.24
CA GLY A 199 -4.70 7.12 -5.43
C GLY A 199 -5.23 6.34 -6.62
N ILE A 200 -5.62 5.08 -6.38
CA ILE A 200 -6.22 4.23 -7.43
C ILE A 200 -7.55 4.79 -7.90
N LEU A 201 -8.42 5.24 -6.98
CA LEU A 201 -9.70 5.84 -7.34
C LEU A 201 -9.52 7.14 -8.12
N VAL A 202 -8.55 7.99 -7.75
CA VAL A 202 -8.19 9.18 -8.55
C VAL A 202 -7.73 8.75 -9.94
N GLY A 203 -6.86 7.74 -10.05
CA GLY A 203 -6.45 7.18 -11.33
C GLY A 203 -7.63 6.75 -12.21
N ILE A 204 -8.61 6.02 -11.66
CA ILE A 204 -9.80 5.60 -12.42
C ILE A 204 -10.64 6.80 -12.85
N LEU A 205 -10.88 7.75 -11.94
CA LEU A 205 -11.79 8.87 -12.18
C LEU A 205 -11.19 9.93 -13.10
N ALA A 206 -9.90 10.26 -12.94
CA ALA A 206 -9.19 11.30 -13.66
C ALA A 206 -8.60 10.80 -14.98
N LEU A 207 -8.04 9.57 -15.01
CA LEU A 207 -7.31 9.10 -16.18
C LEU A 207 -8.21 8.44 -17.21
N ASP A 208 -9.45 8.06 -16.89
CA ASP A 208 -10.39 7.43 -17.84
C ASP A 208 -9.79 6.21 -18.58
N ILE A 209 -8.80 5.55 -17.96
CA ILE A 209 -8.12 4.36 -18.49
C ILE A 209 -9.07 3.16 -18.53
N GLU A 210 -10.04 3.14 -17.62
CA GLU A 210 -11.09 2.13 -17.52
C GLU A 210 -12.46 2.82 -17.48
N PRO A 211 -13.01 3.25 -18.63
CA PRO A 211 -14.26 4.01 -18.67
C PRO A 211 -15.45 3.21 -18.14
N GLU A 212 -15.50 1.89 -18.38
CA GLU A 212 -16.53 1.02 -17.82
C GLU A 212 -16.46 0.96 -16.30
N LEU A 213 -15.26 0.85 -15.73
CA LEU A 213 -15.06 0.83 -14.29
C LEU A 213 -15.40 2.17 -13.65
N LYS A 214 -15.05 3.28 -14.31
CA LYS A 214 -15.43 4.64 -13.88
C LYS A 214 -16.95 4.80 -13.83
N GLN A 215 -17.66 4.38 -14.88
CA GLN A 215 -19.12 4.40 -14.91
C GLN A 215 -19.72 3.52 -13.81
N LEU A 216 -19.17 2.32 -13.61
CA LEU A 216 -19.62 1.41 -12.57
C LEU A 216 -19.42 1.99 -11.16
N LEU A 217 -18.30 2.66 -10.91
CA LEU A 217 -18.05 3.37 -9.65
C LEU A 217 -19.05 4.50 -9.43
N ALA A 218 -19.37 5.28 -10.46
CA ALA A 218 -20.39 6.33 -10.37
C ALA A 218 -21.77 5.75 -10.02
N GLN A 219 -22.18 4.67 -10.71
CA GLN A 219 -23.43 3.96 -10.39
C GLN A 219 -23.42 3.42 -8.95
N PHE A 220 -22.32 2.79 -8.53
CA PHE A 220 -22.17 2.26 -7.18
C PHE A 220 -22.36 3.35 -6.14
N GLN A 221 -21.74 4.53 -6.34
CA GLN A 221 -21.85 5.66 -5.43
C GLN A 221 -23.29 6.15 -5.25
N THR A 222 -24.09 6.16 -6.31
CA THR A 222 -25.51 6.58 -6.24
C THR A 222 -26.40 5.57 -5.52
N GLN A 223 -26.05 4.28 -5.54
CA GLN A 223 -26.86 3.20 -4.97
C GLN A 223 -26.39 2.74 -3.59
N MET A 224 -25.32 3.33 -3.06
CA MET A 224 -24.88 3.05 -1.70
C MET A 224 -26.00 3.39 -0.70
N PRO A 225 -26.34 2.50 0.25
CA PRO A 225 -27.30 2.80 1.31
C PRO A 225 -26.71 3.85 2.26
N ASP A 226 -27.33 4.14 3.39
CA ASP A 226 -26.65 4.81 4.50
C ASP A 226 -25.71 3.84 5.28
N LEU A 227 -25.09 4.28 6.37
CA LEU A 227 -24.23 3.41 7.20
C LEU A 227 -25.01 2.36 8.00
N GLN A 228 -26.25 2.68 8.41
CA GLN A 228 -27.08 1.84 9.27
C GLN A 228 -27.62 0.65 8.48
N ASN A 229 -28.03 0.90 7.24
CA ASN A 229 -28.60 -0.07 6.31
C ASN A 229 -27.55 -0.86 5.53
N TRP A 230 -26.26 -0.51 5.63
CA TRP A 230 -25.19 -1.17 4.86
C TRP A 230 -25.16 -2.69 5.08
N LYS A 231 -25.31 -3.15 6.32
CA LYS A 231 -25.23 -4.58 6.62
C LYS A 231 -26.33 -5.36 5.90
N LYS A 232 -27.56 -4.84 5.89
CA LYS A 232 -28.71 -5.46 5.21
C LYS A 232 -28.54 -5.39 3.69
N TRP A 233 -28.26 -4.20 3.17
CA TRP A 233 -28.03 -3.98 1.73
C TRP A 233 -26.90 -4.86 1.18
N ARG A 234 -25.82 -5.04 1.94
CA ARG A 234 -24.71 -5.94 1.58
C ARG A 234 -25.17 -7.40 1.42
N GLN A 235 -26.10 -7.87 2.26
CA GLN A 235 -26.63 -9.23 2.13
C GLN A 235 -27.47 -9.40 0.87
N GLU A 236 -28.22 -8.38 0.48
CA GLU A 236 -29.12 -8.42 -0.67
C GLU A 236 -28.39 -8.17 -2.00
N PHE A 237 -27.48 -7.20 -2.05
CA PHE A 237 -26.89 -6.69 -3.29
C PHE A 237 -25.36 -6.88 -3.38
N GLY A 238 -24.69 -7.20 -2.28
CA GLY A 238 -23.23 -7.22 -2.18
C GLY A 238 -22.57 -8.16 -3.20
N SER A 239 -23.06 -9.39 -3.32
CA SER A 239 -22.54 -10.37 -4.29
C SER A 239 -22.72 -9.92 -5.75
N CYS A 240 -23.86 -9.30 -6.07
CA CYS A 240 -24.12 -8.77 -7.42
C CYS A 240 -23.16 -7.64 -7.77
N TRP A 241 -22.97 -6.69 -6.85
CA TRP A 241 -22.00 -5.60 -7.03
C TRP A 241 -20.56 -6.10 -7.15
N LEU A 242 -20.18 -7.07 -6.33
CA LEU A 242 -18.84 -7.66 -6.40
C LEU A 242 -18.61 -8.34 -7.75
N ALA A 243 -19.59 -9.08 -8.28
CA ALA A 243 -19.49 -9.70 -9.59
C ALA A 243 -19.34 -8.67 -10.72
N LYS A 244 -20.07 -7.53 -10.65
CA LYS A 244 -19.92 -6.42 -11.61
C LYS A 244 -18.51 -5.83 -11.56
N PHE A 245 -17.98 -5.56 -10.37
CA PHE A 245 -16.62 -5.03 -10.23
C PHE A 245 -15.56 -5.99 -10.73
N LYS A 246 -15.66 -7.27 -10.36
CA LYS A 246 -14.75 -8.33 -10.84
C LYS A 246 -14.75 -8.42 -12.38
N THR A 247 -15.94 -8.37 -12.98
CA THR A 247 -16.10 -8.37 -14.45
C THR A 247 -15.48 -7.13 -15.09
N ALA A 248 -15.77 -5.93 -14.56
CA ALA A 248 -15.23 -4.68 -15.09
C ALA A 248 -13.70 -4.58 -14.96
N ILE A 249 -13.13 -5.09 -13.86
CA ILE A 249 -11.68 -5.17 -13.68
C ILE A 249 -11.08 -6.18 -14.67
N GLY A 250 -11.76 -7.31 -14.91
CA GLY A 250 -11.31 -8.33 -15.85
C GLY A 250 -10.20 -9.24 -15.30
N TYR A 251 -10.07 -9.34 -13.97
CA TYR A 251 -9.17 -10.27 -13.30
C TYR A 251 -9.92 -11.02 -12.19
N ASN A 252 -10.26 -12.29 -12.45
CA ASN A 252 -11.19 -13.07 -11.61
C ASN A 252 -10.50 -14.15 -10.75
N ARG A 253 -9.17 -14.11 -10.59
CA ARG A 253 -8.46 -15.13 -9.80
C ARG A 253 -8.50 -14.79 -8.32
N ASP A 254 -9.00 -15.72 -7.52
CA ASP A 254 -8.95 -15.60 -6.07
C ASP A 254 -7.55 -15.96 -5.54
N PHE A 255 -7.02 -15.12 -4.67
CA PHE A 255 -5.71 -15.36 -4.05
C PHE A 255 -5.85 -16.14 -2.74
N ARG A 256 -5.10 -17.25 -2.63
CA ARG A 256 -4.93 -17.99 -1.38
C ARG A 256 -4.22 -17.12 -0.32
N PRO A 257 -4.35 -17.41 0.98
CA PRO A 257 -3.69 -16.64 2.03
C PRO A 257 -2.18 -16.49 1.83
N GLN A 258 -1.46 -17.54 1.43
CA GLN A 258 -0.02 -17.43 1.16
C GLN A 258 0.29 -16.51 -0.02
N GLN A 259 -0.51 -16.57 -1.09
CA GLN A 259 -0.37 -15.71 -2.27
C GLN A 259 -0.65 -14.25 -1.93
N LYS A 260 -1.66 -13.97 -1.10
CA LYS A 260 -1.92 -12.61 -0.59
C LYS A 260 -0.74 -12.06 0.20
N THR A 261 -0.02 -12.90 0.93
CA THR A 261 1.21 -12.49 1.65
C THR A 261 2.35 -12.21 0.69
N LEU A 262 2.60 -13.11 -0.28
CA LEU A 262 3.63 -12.91 -1.30
C LEU A 262 3.38 -11.65 -2.13
N LEU A 263 2.15 -11.40 -2.57
CA LEU A 263 1.78 -10.20 -3.33
C LEU A 263 2.07 -8.92 -2.56
N LYS A 264 1.71 -8.89 -1.27
CA LYS A 264 2.04 -7.74 -0.41
C LYS A 264 3.55 -7.54 -0.28
N GLN A 265 4.31 -8.61 -0.14
CA GLN A 265 5.76 -8.57 -0.04
C GLN A 265 6.40 -8.09 -1.33
N TYR A 266 5.97 -8.64 -2.48
CA TYR A 266 6.44 -8.26 -3.81
C TYR A 266 6.14 -6.79 -4.09
N TYR A 267 4.91 -6.36 -3.86
CA TYR A 267 4.51 -4.98 -4.11
C TYR A 267 5.21 -4.00 -3.15
N TYR A 268 5.39 -4.37 -1.87
CA TYR A 268 6.19 -3.58 -0.93
C TYR A 268 7.64 -3.43 -1.39
N ALA A 269 8.27 -4.52 -1.84
CA ALA A 269 9.64 -4.48 -2.34
C ALA A 269 9.76 -3.67 -3.65
N GLN A 270 8.76 -3.72 -4.53
CA GLN A 270 8.70 -2.89 -5.74
C GLN A 270 8.63 -1.41 -5.37
N ASN A 271 7.82 -1.04 -4.38
CA ASN A 271 7.75 0.34 -3.89
C ASN A 271 9.06 0.79 -3.26
N LEU A 272 9.72 -0.07 -2.48
CA LEU A 272 11.01 0.25 -1.90
C LEU A 272 12.06 0.51 -2.97
N LEU A 273 12.06 -0.28 -4.06
CA LEU A 273 12.93 -0.02 -5.22
C LEU A 273 12.63 1.33 -5.87
N VAL A 274 11.36 1.68 -6.08
CA VAL A 274 10.95 2.98 -6.63
C VAL A 274 11.37 4.13 -5.70
N GLU A 275 11.21 3.96 -4.38
CA GLU A 275 11.60 4.95 -3.38
C GLU A 275 13.12 5.16 -3.36
N CYS A 276 13.91 4.08 -3.40
CA CYS A 276 15.36 4.16 -3.52
C CYS A 276 15.78 4.86 -4.82
N LEU A 277 15.15 4.50 -5.94
CA LEU A 277 15.44 5.07 -7.25
C LEU A 277 15.10 6.56 -7.32
N ASN A 278 14.08 7.01 -6.60
CA ASN A 278 13.65 8.42 -6.58
C ASN A 278 14.21 9.23 -5.40
N ASN A 279 15.14 8.66 -4.62
CA ASN A 279 15.80 9.40 -3.56
C ASN A 279 16.75 10.45 -4.14
N ASP A 280 16.72 11.68 -3.62
CA ASP A 280 17.52 12.81 -4.12
C ASP A 280 19.04 12.54 -4.12
N ASN A 281 19.51 11.69 -3.19
CA ASN A 281 20.92 11.33 -3.06
C ASN A 281 21.28 10.03 -3.79
N CYS A 282 20.34 9.37 -4.45
CA CYS A 282 20.60 8.17 -5.22
C CYS A 282 21.29 8.51 -6.55
N GLN A 283 22.53 8.05 -6.69
CA GLN A 283 23.32 8.23 -7.91
C GLN A 283 23.26 6.95 -8.73
N VAL A 284 22.39 6.94 -9.74
CA VAL A 284 22.13 5.80 -10.63
C VAL A 284 22.45 6.20 -12.07
N THR A 285 23.11 5.31 -12.81
CA THR A 285 23.38 5.59 -14.22
C THR A 285 22.08 5.61 -15.05
N PRO A 286 21.98 6.44 -16.11
CA PRO A 286 20.79 6.48 -16.95
C PRO A 286 20.42 5.12 -17.55
N ALA A 287 21.42 4.32 -17.92
CA ALA A 287 21.22 2.98 -18.48
C ALA A 287 20.60 2.02 -17.45
N VAL A 288 21.07 2.03 -16.19
CA VAL A 288 20.50 1.19 -15.14
C VAL A 288 19.12 1.66 -14.73
N ARG A 289 18.89 2.98 -14.62
CA ARG A 289 17.55 3.54 -14.37
C ARG A 289 16.54 3.07 -15.42
N GLN A 290 16.86 3.24 -16.70
CA GLN A 290 15.97 2.82 -17.79
C GLN A 290 15.70 1.31 -17.72
N LYS A 291 16.75 0.49 -17.52
CA LYS A 291 16.62 -0.96 -17.40
C LYS A 291 15.70 -1.39 -16.26
N ILE A 292 15.74 -0.69 -15.13
CA ILE A 292 14.86 -0.96 -13.99
C ILE A 292 13.43 -0.52 -14.32
N GLU A 293 13.24 0.71 -14.82
CA GLU A 293 11.92 1.24 -15.19
C GLU A 293 11.21 0.32 -16.20
N ASP A 294 11.91 -0.18 -17.22
CA ASP A 294 11.37 -1.08 -18.24
C ASP A 294 10.88 -2.41 -17.62
N LYS A 295 11.55 -2.89 -16.58
CA LYS A 295 11.24 -4.15 -15.88
C LYS A 295 10.26 -4.03 -14.71
N MET A 296 9.92 -2.82 -14.28
CA MET A 296 9.02 -2.65 -13.12
C MET A 296 7.68 -3.32 -13.37
N LEU A 297 7.27 -4.19 -12.44
CA LEU A 297 6.01 -4.94 -12.53
C LEU A 297 5.83 -5.68 -13.85
N LEU A 298 6.93 -6.16 -14.43
CA LEU A 298 6.95 -6.94 -15.65
C LEU A 298 7.55 -8.31 -15.33
N LEU A 299 6.99 -9.37 -15.93
CA LEU A 299 7.61 -10.68 -15.85
C LEU A 299 8.88 -10.69 -16.72
N SER A 300 10.04 -10.89 -16.09
CA SER A 300 11.33 -10.88 -16.79
C SER A 300 11.72 -12.21 -17.45
N VAL A 301 10.85 -13.22 -17.36
CA VAL A 301 11.06 -14.50 -18.03
C VAL A 301 10.63 -14.36 -19.48
N ASP A 302 11.53 -14.61 -20.42
CA ASP A 302 11.18 -14.85 -21.81
C ASP A 302 10.09 -15.93 -21.83
N LEU A 303 8.86 -15.51 -22.10
CA LEU A 303 7.76 -16.41 -22.39
C LEU A 303 8.11 -17.13 -23.68
N LYS A 304 8.84 -18.24 -23.58
CA LYS A 304 8.67 -19.34 -24.53
C LYS A 304 7.22 -19.78 -24.40
N LEU A 305 6.37 -19.12 -25.20
CA LEU A 305 5.10 -19.60 -25.72
C LEU A 305 4.33 -20.52 -24.75
N VAL A 306 3.59 -19.94 -23.83
CA VAL A 306 2.36 -20.59 -23.36
C VAL A 306 1.23 -19.87 -24.05
N TYR A 307 0.84 -20.42 -25.20
CA TYR A 307 -0.42 -20.11 -25.87
C TYR A 307 -1.55 -20.25 -24.84
N ILE A 308 -2.31 -19.17 -24.66
CA ILE A 308 -3.71 -19.20 -24.22
C ILE A 308 -4.49 -18.44 -25.29
#